data_AF-A0A376HI28-F1
#
_entry.id   AF-A0A376HI28-F1
#
_cell.length_a   1.000
_cell.length_b   1.000
_cell.length_c   1.000
_cell.angle_alpha   90.00
_cell.angle_beta   90.00
_cell.angle_gamma   90.00
#
_symmetry.space_group_name_H-M   'P 1'
#
loop_
_entity.id
_entity.type
_entity.pdbx_description
1 polymer ?
#
loop_
_entity_poly.entity_id
_entity_poly.type
_entity_poly.pdbx_seq_one_letter_code
_entity_poly.pdbx_strand_id
1 'polypeptide(L)' 'MRNSQGAEICSLYDKDTLVQLVETGGAHPLSREPITESMIMRKDECHFDSKKESFVASDA' A
#
# COMPACT_ATOMS: atom_id res chain seq x y z
N MET A 1 -0.48 2.22 -1.00
CA MET A 1 -0.20 0.77 -1.05
C MET A 1 -0.62 0.12 0.26
N ARG A 2 -1.25 -1.06 0.24
CA ARG A 2 -1.59 -1.86 1.44
C ARG A 2 -0.31 -2.24 2.20
N ASN A 3 -0.35 -2.22 3.52
CA ASN A 3 0.82 -2.46 4.37
C ASN A 3 1.34 -3.92 4.36
N SER A 4 0.50 -4.85 3.91
CA SER A 4 0.80 -6.26 3.65
C SER A 4 -0.24 -6.82 2.67
N GLN A 5 -0.05 -8.06 2.23
CA GLN A 5 -1.01 -8.79 1.43
C GLN A 5 -2.32 -8.93 2.21
N GLY A 6 -3.42 -8.43 1.65
CA GLY A 6 -4.73 -8.46 2.31
C GLY A 6 -4.90 -7.47 3.47
N ALA A 7 -3.93 -6.60 3.76
CA ALA A 7 -4.10 -5.58 4.81
C ALA A 7 -5.23 -4.60 4.45
N GLU A 8 -6.05 -4.27 5.44
CA GLU A 8 -7.01 -3.18 5.35
C GLU A 8 -6.32 -1.82 5.34
N ILE A 9 -5.18 -1.66 6.04
CA ILE A 9 -4.49 -0.37 6.13
C ILE A 9 -3.59 -0.17 4.92
N CYS A 10 -3.68 1.02 4.32
CA CYS A 10 -2.84 1.47 3.22
C CYS A 10 -2.04 2.72 3.61
N SER A 11 -0.81 2.81 3.09
CA SER A 11 0.09 3.95 3.30
C SER A 11 0.37 4.69 1.99
N LEU A 12 0.61 6.00 2.10
CA LEU A 12 1.07 6.83 0.99
C LEU A 12 2.59 6.70 0.85
N TYR A 13 3.05 6.49 -0.37
CA TYR A 13 4.47 6.41 -0.71
C TYR A 13 4.78 7.45 -1.78
N ASP A 14 6.02 7.94 -1.78
CA ASP A 14 6.57 8.68 -2.91
C ASP A 14 6.60 7.78 -4.16
N LYS A 15 6.17 8.31 -5.30
CA LYS A 15 6.01 7.53 -6.53
C LYS A 15 7.35 6.99 -7.02
N ASP A 16 8.37 7.84 -7.11
CA ASP A 16 9.64 7.49 -7.72
C ASP A 16 10.41 6.51 -6.83
N THR A 17 10.36 6.73 -5.52
CA THR A 17 10.90 5.79 -4.52
C THR A 17 10.24 4.42 -4.63
N LEU A 18 8.92 4.38 -4.83
CA LEU A 18 8.20 3.12 -4.98
C LEU A 18 8.53 2.41 -6.30
N VAL A 19 8.60 3.14 -7.41
CA VAL A 19 9.01 2.58 -8.71
C VAL A 19 10.40 1.95 -8.59
N GLN A 20 11.36 2.67 -8.02
CA GLN A 20 12.71 2.16 -7.79
C GLN A 20 12.71 0.89 -6.91
N LEU A 21 11.89 0.86 -5.86
CA LEU A 21 11.78 -0.30 -4.97
C LEU A 21 11.27 -1.53 -5.72
N VAL A 22 10.28 -1.38 -6.60
CA VAL A 22 9.74 -2.46 -7.42
C VAL A 22 10.76 -2.92 -8.47
N GLU A 23 11.39 -1.99 -9.20
CA GLU A 23 12.37 -2.29 -10.25
C GLU A 23 13.62 -3.01 -9.71
N THR A 24 14.02 -2.72 -8.47
CA THR A 24 15.15 -3.38 -7.81
C THR A 24 14.78 -4.70 -7.14
N GLY A 25 13.51 -5.14 -7.24
CA GLY A 25 13.03 -6.37 -6.60
C GLY A 25 13.00 -6.28 -5.07
N GLY A 26 12.90 -5.07 -4.53
CA GLY A 26 12.82 -4.83 -3.09
C GLY A 26 11.53 -5.34 -2.47
N ALA A 27 11.61 -5.75 -1.21
CA ALA A 27 10.46 -6.17 -0.43
C ALA A 27 9.66 -4.98 0.10
N HIS A 28 8.38 -5.21 0.40
CA HIS A 28 7.51 -4.23 1.04
C HIS A 28 8.16 -3.66 2.30
N PRO A 29 8.24 -2.32 2.49
CA PRO A 29 9.02 -1.72 3.58
C PRO A 29 8.56 -2.11 4.99
N LEU A 30 7.26 -2.35 5.17
CA LEU A 30 6.66 -2.79 6.45
C LEU A 30 6.66 -4.32 6.57
N SER A 31 5.83 -5.04 5.80
CA SER A 31 5.65 -6.50 5.94
C SER A 31 6.83 -7.36 5.47
N ARG A 32 7.74 -6.82 4.65
CA ARG A 32 8.81 -7.58 3.97
C ARG A 32 8.33 -8.63 2.97
N GLU A 33 7.05 -8.63 2.63
CA GLU A 33 6.50 -9.47 1.55
C GLU A 33 6.94 -8.95 0.17
N PRO A 34 6.93 -9.80 -0.87
CA PRO A 34 7.04 -9.32 -2.25
C PRO A 34 5.95 -8.30 -2.56
N ILE A 35 6.31 -7.20 -3.22
CA ILE A 35 5.32 -6.20 -3.65
C ILE A 35 4.53 -6.78 -4.83
N THR A 36 3.22 -6.87 -4.68
CA THR A 36 2.31 -7.35 -5.73
C THR A 36 1.36 -6.23 -6.18
N GLU A 37 0.81 -6.37 -7.38
CA GLU A 37 -0.19 -5.42 -7.91
C GLU A 37 -1.39 -5.27 -6.98
N SER A 38 -1.82 -6.35 -6.31
CA SER A 38 -2.93 -6.31 -5.34
C SER A 38 -2.68 -5.45 -4.09
N MET A 39 -1.43 -5.05 -3.84
CA MET A 39 -1.08 -4.09 -2.78
C MET A 39 -1.17 -2.63 -3.28
N ILE A 40 -1.12 -2.39 -4.59
CA ILE A 40 -1.16 -1.04 -5.18
C ILE A 40 -2.62 -0.61 -5.28
N MET A 41 -2.94 0.53 -4.67
CA MET A 41 -4.31 1.05 -4.60
C MET A 41 -4.41 2.35 -5.39
N ARG A 42 -5.53 2.55 -6.10
CA ARG A 42 -5.86 3.87 -6.64
C ARG A 42 -6.25 4.83 -5.52
N LYS A 43 -6.23 6.12 -5.83
CA LYS A 43 -6.58 7.19 -4.88
C LYS A 43 -8.01 7.04 -4.33
N ASP A 44 -8.92 6.53 -5.14
CA ASP A 44 -10.33 6.31 -4.84
C ASP A 44 -10.62 4.97 -4.17
N GLU A 45 -9.61 4.16 -3.85
CA GLU A 45 -9.78 2.86 -3.20
C GLU A 45 -9.14 2.80 -1.80
N CYS A 46 -8.59 3.92 -1.30
CA CYS A 46 -7.89 4.03 -0.03
C CYS A 46 -8.24 5.37 0.63
N HIS A 47 -9.02 5.34 1.70
CA HIS A 47 -9.63 6.55 2.29
C HIS A 47 -9.33 6.66 3.78
N PHE A 48 -9.29 7.89 4.29
CA PHE A 48 -9.12 8.12 5.71
C PHE A 48 -10.37 7.69 6.49
N ASP A 49 -10.22 6.73 7.39
CA ASP A 49 -11.23 6.32 8.37
C ASP A 49 -10.93 7.01 9.70
N SER A 50 -11.84 7.90 10.12
CA SER A 50 -11.68 8.68 11.35
C SER A 50 -11.80 7.85 12.64
N LYS A 51 -12.40 6.66 12.60
CA LYS A 51 -12.48 5.75 13.76
C LYS A 51 -11.19 4.96 13.94
N LYS A 52 -10.54 4.59 12.82
CA LYS A 52 -9.26 3.87 12.82
C LYS A 52 -8.05 4.82 12.78
N GLU A 53 -8.28 6.12 12.60
CA GLU A 53 -7.25 7.16 12.45
C GLU A 53 -6.18 6.79 11.41
N SER A 54 -6.59 6.11 10.34
CA SER A 54 -5.71 5.52 9.33
C SER A 54 -6.35 5.56 7.96
N PHE A 55 -5.56 5.45 6.90
CA PHE A 55 -6.09 5.19 5.57
C PHE A 55 -6.40 3.71 5.40
N VAL A 56 -7.62 3.41 4.97
CA VAL A 56 -8.19 2.07 4.88
C VAL A 56 -8.60 1.78 3.44
N ALA A 57 -8.20 0.62 2.95
CA ALA A 57 -8.60 0.09 1.66
C ALA A 57 -10.11 -0.20 1.69
N SER A 58 -10.81 0.29 0.67
CA SER A 58 -12.17 -0.15 0.41
C SER A 58 -12.09 -1.45 -0.39
N ASP A 59 -12.94 -2.41 -0.06
CA ASP A 59 -13.15 -3.54 -0.95
C ASP A 59 -13.88 -3.01 -2.20
N ALA A 60 -13.30 -3.29 -3.37
CA ALA A 60 -13.87 -2.92 -4.67
C ALA A 60 -15.08 -3.79 -5.04
#